data_AF-A0A2N1HLX9-F1
#
_entry.id   AF-A0A2N1HLX9-F1
#
_cell.length_a   1.000
_cell.length_b   1.000
_cell.length_c   1.000
_cell.angle_alpha   90.00
_cell.angle_beta   90.00
_cell.angle_gamma   90.00
#
_symmetry.space_group_name_H-M   'P 1'
#
loop_
_entity.id
_entity.type
_entity.pdbx_description
1 polymer ?
#
loop_
_entity_poly.entity_id
_entity_poly.type
_entity_poly.pdbx_seq_one_letter_code
_entity_poly.pdbx_strand_id
1 'polypeptide(L)'
;MGHNTKKSIQQINDVSRQVLSRILVMQTDSQVFPQEHGLKNTKIQSIDDENKELTELTEKRQILITNLFEQNTADNISSELALLQEMITLDSELTTNAKLSKQAITEKMIKIKKSKKVTKSYQKY
;
A
#
# COMPACT_ATOMS: atom_id res chain seq x y z
N MET A 1 16.91 19.37 22.05
CA MET A 1 16.48 19.41 20.64
C MET A 1 15.94 18.08 20.09
N GLY A 2 16.14 16.92 20.74
CA GLY A 2 15.66 15.61 20.22
C GLY A 2 14.15 15.34 20.26
N HIS A 3 13.35 16.13 21.00
CA HIS A 3 11.90 15.91 21.09
C HIS A 3 11.16 16.04 19.75
N ASN A 4 11.69 16.86 18.83
CA ASN A 4 11.10 17.02 17.50
C ASN A 4 11.42 15.83 16.60
N THR A 5 12.65 15.33 16.64
CA THR A 5 13.09 14.18 15.85
C THR A 5 12.30 12.92 16.22
N LYS A 6 12.18 12.64 17.52
CA LYS A 6 11.37 11.53 18.04
C LYS A 6 9.94 11.57 17.53
N LYS A 7 9.28 12.74 17.66
CA LYS A 7 7.89 12.93 17.24
C LYS A 7 7.73 12.74 15.74
N SER A 8 8.66 13.26 14.93
CA SER A 8 8.62 13.09 13.47
C SER A 8 8.74 11.63 13.06
N ILE A 9 9.66 10.85 13.66
CA ILE A 9 9.81 9.42 13.35
C ILE A 9 8.56 8.64 13.80
N GLN A 10 8.00 8.93 14.97
CA GLN A 10 6.74 8.33 15.42
C GLN A 10 5.58 8.58 14.44
N GLN A 11 5.44 9.81 13.96
CA GLN A 11 4.41 10.15 12.97
C GLN A 11 4.60 9.40 11.65
N ILE A 12 5.85 9.23 11.20
CA ILE A 12 6.15 8.41 10.01
C ILE A 12 5.74 6.95 10.25
N ASN A 13 6.08 6.38 11.40
CA ASN A 13 5.74 5.00 11.73
C ASN A 13 4.22 4.82 11.82
N ASP A 14 3.50 5.74 12.45
CA ASP A 14 2.04 5.70 12.55
C ASP A 14 1.36 5.75 11.18
N VAL A 15 1.81 6.64 10.29
CA VAL A 15 1.29 6.68 8.91
C VAL A 15 1.69 5.42 8.14
N SER A 16 2.90 4.89 8.35
CA SER A 16 3.35 3.63 7.71
C SER A 16 2.49 2.44 8.12
N ARG A 17 2.10 2.34 9.41
CA ARG A 17 1.16 1.31 9.88
C ARG A 17 -0.23 1.48 9.25
N GLN A 18 -0.72 2.71 9.08
CA GLN A 18 -1.98 2.98 8.38
C GLN A 18 -1.93 2.54 6.91
N VAL A 19 -0.87 2.90 6.18
CA VAL A 19 -0.66 2.47 4.79
C VAL A 19 -0.64 0.94 4.71
N LEU A 20 0.12 0.28 5.59
CA LEU A 20 0.22 -1.17 5.61
C LEU A 20 -1.14 -1.83 5.89
N SER A 21 -1.88 -1.34 6.89
CA SER A 21 -3.21 -1.82 7.22
C SER A 21 -4.16 -1.73 6.01
N ARG A 22 -4.13 -0.61 5.27
CA ARG A 22 -4.95 -0.42 4.07
C ARG A 22 -4.58 -1.40 2.97
N ILE A 23 -3.29 -1.60 2.71
CA ILE A 23 -2.82 -2.59 1.72
C ILE A 23 -3.30 -3.99 2.08
N LEU A 24 -3.21 -4.39 3.35
CA LEU A 24 -3.63 -5.72 3.81
C LEU A 24 -5.15 -5.93 3.67
N VAL A 25 -5.96 -4.91 3.99
CA VAL A 25 -7.42 -4.95 3.78
C VAL A 25 -7.74 -5.17 2.30
N MET A 26 -7.16 -4.37 1.41
CA MET A 26 -7.38 -4.49 -0.05
C MET A 26 -6.95 -5.85 -0.61
N GLN A 27 -5.88 -6.43 -0.07
CA GLN A 27 -5.44 -7.78 -0.45
C GLN A 27 -6.44 -8.86 0.00
N THR A 28 -6.99 -8.73 1.20
CA THR A 28 -7.98 -9.66 1.76
C THR A 28 -9.28 -9.62 0.96
N ASP A 29 -9.80 -8.42 0.68
CA ASP A 29 -11.01 -8.23 -0.11
C ASP A 29 -10.85 -8.73 -1.55
N SER A 30 -9.62 -8.66 -2.08
CA SER A 30 -9.25 -9.19 -3.39
C SER A 30 -9.17 -10.71 -3.47
N GLN A 31 -9.11 -11.43 -2.34
CA GLN A 31 -9.11 -12.89 -2.25
C GLN A 31 -10.53 -13.48 -2.05
N VAL A 32 -11.45 -12.74 -1.43
CA VAL A 32 -12.75 -13.25 -0.98
C VAL A 32 -13.82 -13.35 -2.10
N PHE A 33 -13.57 -12.88 -3.33
CA PHE A 33 -14.55 -12.98 -4.42
C PHE A 33 -14.06 -13.72 -5.67
N PRO A 34 -14.36 -15.02 -5.80
CA PRO A 34 -14.90 -15.58 -7.02
C PRO A 34 -16.42 -15.62 -6.89
N GLN A 35 -17.14 -15.09 -7.89
CA GLN A 35 -18.61 -15.25 -8.06
C GLN A 35 -19.48 -14.25 -7.27
N GLU A 36 -19.97 -13.19 -7.93
CA GLU A 36 -21.35 -13.14 -8.40
C GLU A 36 -21.67 -11.80 -9.07
N HIS A 37 -22.47 -11.93 -10.11
CA HIS A 37 -22.76 -10.92 -11.10
C HIS A 37 -23.97 -10.10 -10.65
N GLY A 38 -23.79 -9.11 -9.78
CA GLY A 38 -24.89 -8.18 -9.47
C GLY A 38 -24.66 -7.36 -8.21
N LEU A 39 -24.06 -6.17 -8.35
CA LEU A 39 -24.10 -4.99 -7.46
C LEU A 39 -22.96 -4.05 -7.88
N LYS A 40 -23.05 -3.46 -9.09
CA LYS A 40 -21.93 -2.74 -9.70
C LYS A 40 -21.76 -1.30 -9.23
N ASN A 41 -22.74 -0.66 -8.60
CA ASN A 41 -22.66 0.80 -8.39
C ASN A 41 -22.09 1.19 -7.01
N THR A 42 -22.48 0.51 -5.93
CA THR A 42 -22.01 0.86 -4.56
C THR A 42 -20.56 0.40 -4.31
N LYS A 43 -20.14 -0.71 -4.92
CA LYS A 43 -18.80 -1.29 -4.74
C LYS A 43 -17.70 -0.48 -5.44
N ILE A 44 -18.02 0.20 -6.55
CA ILE A 44 -17.06 1.02 -7.30
C ILE A 44 -16.70 2.29 -6.52
N GLN A 45 -17.68 2.94 -5.89
CA GLN A 45 -17.45 4.16 -5.11
C GLN A 45 -16.58 3.90 -3.87
N SER A 46 -16.82 2.78 -3.18
CA SER A 46 -15.98 2.33 -2.04
C SER A 46 -14.52 2.09 -2.43
N ILE A 47 -14.27 1.51 -3.62
CA ILE A 47 -12.92 1.21 -4.10
C ILE A 47 -12.17 2.50 -4.47
N ASP A 48 -12.85 3.47 -5.10
CA ASP A 48 -12.24 4.76 -5.43
C ASP A 48 -11.88 5.56 -4.18
N ASP A 49 -12.74 5.54 -3.15
CA ASP A 49 -12.47 6.19 -1.87
C ASP A 49 -11.30 5.52 -1.12
N GLU A 50 -11.22 4.19 -1.10
CA GLU A 50 -10.10 3.45 -0.49
C GLU A 50 -8.76 3.69 -1.23
N ASN A 51 -8.78 3.75 -2.56
CA ASN A 51 -7.60 4.04 -3.37
C ASN A 51 -7.10 5.47 -3.14
N LYS A 52 -8.04 6.43 -3.03
CA LYS A 52 -7.73 7.82 -2.73
C LYS A 52 -7.09 7.94 -1.35
N GLU A 53 -7.68 7.31 -0.33
CA GLU A 53 -7.12 7.32 1.02
C GLU A 53 -5.71 6.71 1.08
N LEU A 54 -5.47 5.58 0.40
CA LEU A 54 -4.14 4.98 0.33
C LEU A 54 -3.12 5.91 -0.35
N THR A 55 -3.54 6.62 -1.39
CA THR A 55 -2.70 7.60 -2.11
C THR A 55 -2.34 8.76 -1.18
N GLU A 56 -3.33 9.36 -0.51
CA GLU A 56 -3.13 10.46 0.44
C GLU A 56 -2.22 10.07 1.61
N LEU A 57 -2.39 8.87 2.17
CA LEU A 57 -1.52 8.36 3.24
C LEU A 57 -0.08 8.16 2.76
N THR A 58 0.11 7.67 1.53
CA THR A 58 1.44 7.47 0.95
C THR A 58 2.15 8.79 0.68
N GLU A 59 1.43 9.78 0.14
CA GLU A 59 1.95 11.14 -0.06
C GLU A 59 2.31 11.80 1.28
N LYS A 60 1.43 11.70 2.28
CA LYS A 60 1.69 12.20 3.63
C LYS A 60 2.95 11.57 4.23
N ARG A 61 3.12 10.25 4.09
CA ARG A 61 4.33 9.54 4.54
C ARG A 61 5.57 10.12 3.86
N GLN A 62 5.53 10.29 2.54
CA GLN A 62 6.66 10.81 1.78
C GLN A 62 7.06 12.22 2.24
N ILE A 63 6.08 13.11 2.43
CA ILE A 63 6.31 14.47 2.92
C ILE A 63 6.97 14.44 4.31
N LEU A 64 6.47 13.60 5.23
CA LEU A 64 7.04 13.48 6.57
C LEU A 64 8.50 12.97 6.55
N ILE A 65 8.80 12.00 5.70
CA ILE A 65 10.17 11.47 5.52
C ILE A 65 11.09 12.56 4.98
N THR A 66 10.68 13.27 3.94
CA THR A 66 11.45 14.39 3.39
C THR A 66 11.72 15.43 4.49
N ASN A 67 10.68 15.86 5.21
CA ASN A 67 10.81 16.83 6.30
C ASN A 67 11.74 16.36 7.42
N LEU A 68 11.72 15.06 7.76
CA LEU A 68 12.62 14.50 8.77
C LEU A 68 14.08 14.74 8.40
N PHE A 69 14.47 14.43 7.16
CA PHE A 69 15.85 14.57 6.68
C PHE A 69 16.24 16.02 6.40
N GLU A 70 15.31 16.88 6.03
CA GLU A 70 15.58 18.32 5.85
C GLU A 70 15.80 19.06 7.17
N GLN A 71 15.08 18.66 8.23
CA GLN A 71 15.05 19.40 9.50
C GLN A 71 15.97 18.82 10.58
N ASN A 72 16.55 17.64 10.37
CA ASN A 72 17.33 16.95 11.41
C ASN A 72 18.67 16.44 10.87
N THR A 73 19.69 16.51 11.72
CA THR A 73 21.01 15.93 11.42
C THR A 73 20.98 14.41 11.56
N ALA A 74 21.94 13.74 10.92
CA ALA A 74 22.10 12.29 11.03
C ALA A 74 22.28 11.83 12.49
N ASP A 75 22.99 12.59 13.32
CA ASP A 75 23.19 12.26 14.74
C ASP A 75 21.89 12.33 15.53
N ASN A 76 21.07 13.36 15.31
CA ASN A 76 19.78 13.50 15.97
C ASN A 76 18.84 12.36 15.58
N ILE A 77 18.82 12.00 14.30
CA ILE A 77 18.03 10.87 13.79
C ILE A 77 18.52 9.57 14.43
N SER A 78 19.82 9.32 14.38
CA SER A 78 20.45 8.09 14.91
C SER A 78 20.30 7.92 16.42
N SER A 79 20.08 9.01 17.16
CA SER A 79 19.79 8.95 18.59
C SER A 79 18.47 8.26 18.93
N GLU A 80 17.53 8.18 17.98
CA GLU A 80 16.21 7.53 18.14
C GLU A 80 16.19 6.11 17.56
N LEU A 81 17.22 5.31 17.89
CA LEU A 81 17.50 4.01 17.27
C LEU A 81 16.32 3.04 17.21
N ALA A 82 15.57 2.89 18.31
CA ALA A 82 14.45 1.95 18.38
C ALA A 82 13.33 2.34 17.40
N LEU A 83 13.04 3.63 17.26
CA LEU A 83 12.02 4.13 16.35
C LEU A 83 12.46 4.01 14.89
N LEU A 84 13.76 4.19 14.62
CA LEU A 84 14.34 3.96 13.30
C LEU A 84 14.30 2.50 12.88
N GLN A 85 14.61 1.58 13.80
CA GLN A 85 14.50 0.15 13.52
C GLN A 85 13.07 -0.21 13.14
N GLU A 86 12.09 0.31 13.87
CA GLU A 86 10.68 0.14 13.49
C GLU A 86 10.37 0.75 12.12
N MET A 87 10.86 1.96 11.82
CA MET A 87 10.66 2.61 10.52
C MET A 87 11.19 1.74 9.36
N ILE A 88 12.36 1.13 9.56
CA ILE A 88 12.99 0.22 8.58
C ILE A 88 12.17 -1.07 8.42
N THR A 89 11.72 -1.67 9.51
CA THR A 89 10.86 -2.86 9.47
C THR A 89 9.57 -2.59 8.71
N LEU A 90 8.89 -1.48 9.03
CA LEU A 90 7.66 -1.07 8.33
C LEU A 90 7.90 -0.82 6.83
N ASP A 91 9.01 -0.19 6.45
CA ASP A 91 9.35 0.03 5.04
C ASP A 91 9.59 -1.30 4.28
N SER A 92 10.23 -2.27 4.95
CA SER A 92 10.43 -3.61 4.41
C SER A 92 9.11 -4.36 4.20
N GLU A 93 8.21 -4.29 5.18
CA GLU A 93 6.87 -4.88 5.10
C GLU A 93 6.03 -4.25 3.98
N LEU A 94 6.05 -2.92 3.87
CA LEU A 94 5.38 -2.19 2.79
C LEU A 94 5.92 -2.59 1.42
N THR A 95 7.24 -2.66 1.26
CA THR A 95 7.89 -3.08 0.01
C THR A 95 7.52 -4.51 -0.38
N THR A 96 7.53 -5.42 0.60
CA THR A 96 7.15 -6.82 0.41
C THR A 96 5.69 -6.93 -0.05
N ASN A 97 4.78 -6.25 0.65
CA ASN A 97 3.37 -6.25 0.29
C ASN A 97 3.09 -5.61 -1.07
N ALA A 98 3.79 -4.52 -1.41
CA ALA A 98 3.70 -3.91 -2.74
C ALA A 98 4.14 -4.88 -3.85
N LYS A 99 5.20 -5.66 -3.62
CA LYS A 99 5.67 -6.68 -4.56
C LYS A 99 4.65 -7.81 -4.72
N LEU A 100 4.09 -8.31 -3.61
CA LEU A 100 3.05 -9.34 -3.63
C LEU A 100 1.79 -8.86 -4.38
N SER A 101 1.34 -7.63 -4.12
CA SER A 101 0.21 -7.03 -4.84
C SER A 101 0.46 -6.94 -6.35
N LYS A 102 1.65 -6.48 -6.77
CA LYS A 102 2.04 -6.43 -8.20
C LYS A 102 2.04 -7.81 -8.86
N GLN A 103 2.51 -8.84 -8.15
CA GLN A 103 2.49 -10.22 -8.63
C GLN A 103 1.06 -10.72 -8.81
N ALA A 104 0.20 -10.54 -7.80
CA ALA A 104 -1.20 -10.96 -7.85
C ALA A 104 -1.98 -10.30 -9.01
N ILE A 105 -1.77 -8.99 -9.23
CA ILE A 105 -2.37 -8.26 -10.36
C ILE A 105 -1.88 -8.84 -11.69
N THR A 106 -0.57 -9.09 -11.81
CA THR A 106 0.04 -9.66 -13.02
C THR A 106 -0.55 -11.03 -13.33
N GLU A 107 -0.70 -11.90 -12.34
CA GLU A 107 -1.32 -13.22 -12.49
C GLU A 107 -2.79 -13.12 -12.92
N LYS A 108 -3.57 -12.24 -12.31
CA LYS A 108 -4.97 -11.98 -12.70
C LYS A 108 -5.04 -11.49 -14.16
N MET A 109 -4.14 -10.59 -14.57
CA MET A 109 -4.08 -10.09 -15.94
C MET A 109 -3.74 -11.19 -16.96
N ILE A 110 -2.80 -12.08 -16.64
CA ILE A 110 -2.45 -13.24 -17.47
C ILE A 110 -3.66 -14.17 -17.62
N LYS A 111 -4.38 -14.47 -16.52
CA LYS A 111 -5.61 -15.29 -16.55
C LYS A 111 -6.65 -14.67 -17.48
N ILE A 112 -6.93 -13.37 -17.33
CA ILE A 112 -7.88 -12.64 -18.19
C ILE A 112 -7.47 -12.71 -19.67
N LYS A 113 -6.19 -12.50 -19.99
CA LYS A 113 -5.68 -12.58 -21.37
C LYS A 113 -5.89 -13.97 -21.97
N LYS A 114 -5.62 -15.03 -21.19
CA LYS A 114 -5.85 -16.42 -21.61
C LYS A 114 -7.35 -16.70 -21.82
N SER A 115 -8.22 -16.29 -20.90
CA SER A 115 -9.67 -16.47 -21.02
C SER A 115 -10.22 -15.77 -22.27
N LYS A 116 -9.82 -14.53 -22.55
CA LYS A 116 -10.23 -13.80 -23.77
C LYS A 116 -9.79 -14.51 -25.05
N LYS A 117 -8.61 -15.15 -25.08
CA LYS A 117 -8.14 -15.93 -26.22
C LYS A 117 -9.03 -17.15 -26.46
N VAL A 118 -9.42 -17.84 -25.39
CA VAL A 118 -10.32 -19.00 -25.46
C VAL A 118 -11.72 -18.59 -25.95
N THR A 119 -12.32 -17.55 -25.36
CA THR A 119 -13.66 -17.07 -25.75
C THR A 119 -13.72 -16.65 -27.22
N LYS A 120 -12.71 -15.95 -27.73
CA LYS A 120 -12.62 -15.58 -29.16
C LYS A 120 -12.53 -16.79 -30.09
N SER A 121 -11.87 -17.86 -29.65
CA SER A 121 -11.76 -19.09 -30.44
C SER A 121 -13.10 -19.81 -30.53
N TYR A 122 -13.88 -19.84 -29.44
CA TYR A 122 -15.21 -20.44 -29.42
C TYR A 122 -16.25 -19.63 -30.20
N GLN A 123 -16.13 -18.29 -30.24
CA GLN A 123 -17.02 -17.44 -31.06
C GLN A 123 -16.83 -17.60 -32.58
N LYS A 124 -15.79 -18.32 -33.01
CA LYS A 124 -15.47 -18.55 -34.43
C LYS A 124 -16.04 -19.88 -34.96
N TYR A 125 -16.59 -20.70 -34.07
CA TYR A 125 -17.32 -21.94 -34.37
C TYR A 125 -18.79 -21.76 -34.00
#